data_AF-A0A0C2ZJG1-F1
#
_entry.id   AF-A0A0C2ZJG1-F1
#
_cell.length_a   1.000
_cell.length_b   1.000
_cell.length_c   1.000
_cell.angle_alpha   90.00
_cell.angle_beta   90.00
_cell.angle_gamma   90.00
#
_symmetry.space_group_name_H-M   'P 1'
#
loop_
_entity.id
_entity.type
_entity.pdbx_description
1 polymer ?
#
loop_
_entity_poly.entity_id
_entity_poly.type
_entity_poly.pdbx_seq_one_letter_code
_entity_poly.pdbx_strand_id
1 'polypeptide(L)'
;MKSLIWFSLIPLVALAKIDCASDIDRELADIERKLKGYHTVWQHTSTPQAHIQTLRYSDAKGVVRLIEVSMTNTKEQRKDSYYFANQELFFVALTHKQPTQVQKLYFIHHQMVEWIDNGKAIDSKSKLFEQKSKAIQAFAQFLIQKD
;
A
#
# COMPACT_ATOMS: atom_id res chain seq x y z
N MET A 1 35.98 -13.35 -8.22
CA MET A 1 35.04 -14.47 -7.95
C MET A 1 33.64 -13.88 -7.83
N LYS A 2 32.74 -14.22 -8.76
CA LYS A 2 31.36 -13.69 -8.81
C LYS A 2 30.47 -14.57 -7.93
N SER A 3 29.95 -14.01 -6.85
CA SER A 3 28.90 -14.65 -6.04
C SER A 3 27.58 -14.55 -6.81
N LEU A 4 27.13 -15.66 -7.38
CA LEU A 4 25.77 -15.83 -7.88
C LEU A 4 24.87 -16.13 -6.69
N ILE A 5 24.20 -15.11 -6.18
CA ILE A 5 23.10 -15.32 -5.25
C ILE A 5 21.91 -15.79 -6.08
N TRP A 6 21.67 -17.10 -6.05
CA TRP A 6 20.44 -17.74 -6.48
C TRP A 6 19.30 -17.25 -5.57
N PHE A 7 18.59 -16.19 -5.97
CA PHE A 7 17.33 -15.86 -5.35
C PHE A 7 16.26 -16.81 -5.89
N SER A 8 15.74 -17.67 -5.01
CA SER A 8 14.59 -18.53 -5.29
C SER A 8 13.45 -17.70 -5.90
N LEU A 9 13.10 -18.01 -7.14
CA LEU A 9 11.91 -17.53 -7.84
C LEU A 9 10.66 -18.08 -7.14
N ILE A 10 10.26 -17.43 -6.04
CA ILE A 10 8.95 -17.66 -5.44
C ILE A 10 7.95 -16.77 -6.16
N PRO A 11 6.99 -17.37 -6.89
CA PRO A 11 6.08 -16.64 -7.77
C PRO A 11 5.23 -15.60 -7.04
N LEU A 12 5.04 -14.42 -7.64
CA LEU A 12 3.89 -13.57 -7.31
C LEU A 12 2.62 -14.41 -7.40
N VAL A 13 1.86 -14.50 -6.32
CA VAL A 13 0.51 -15.05 -6.36
C VAL A 13 -0.30 -14.11 -7.25
N ALA A 14 -0.96 -14.67 -8.27
CA ALA A 14 -1.91 -13.93 -9.07
C ALA A 14 -2.97 -13.35 -8.12
N LEU A 15 -3.15 -12.02 -8.11
CA LEU A 15 -4.21 -11.36 -7.34
C LEU A 15 -5.61 -11.93 -7.60
N ALA A 16 -5.77 -12.70 -8.67
CA ALA A 16 -6.94 -13.50 -9.01
C ALA A 16 -7.39 -14.52 -7.92
N LYS A 17 -6.77 -14.55 -6.74
CA LYS A 17 -7.17 -15.41 -5.61
C LYS A 17 -7.33 -14.68 -4.27
N ILE A 18 -7.27 -13.35 -4.24
CA ILE A 18 -7.52 -12.60 -3.00
C ILE A 18 -9.03 -12.47 -2.84
N ASP A 19 -9.62 -13.39 -2.07
CA ASP A 19 -11.06 -13.39 -1.78
C ASP A 19 -11.39 -12.79 -0.40
N CYS A 20 -10.37 -12.57 0.45
CA CYS A 20 -10.57 -12.05 1.80
C CYS A 20 -9.35 -11.27 2.36
N ALA A 21 -9.58 -10.52 3.43
CA ALA A 21 -8.54 -9.70 4.08
C ALA A 21 -7.40 -10.51 4.72
N SER A 22 -7.67 -11.72 5.21
CA SER A 22 -6.63 -12.59 5.77
C SER A 22 -5.63 -13.07 4.72
N ASP A 23 -6.06 -13.24 3.47
CA ASP A 23 -5.13 -13.53 2.37
C ASP A 23 -4.24 -12.32 2.08
N ILE A 24 -4.79 -11.09 2.15
CA ILE A 24 -4.03 -9.86 1.95
C ILE A 24 -2.91 -9.73 2.99
N ASP A 25 -3.17 -9.97 4.28
CA ASP A 25 -2.14 -9.88 5.32
C ASP A 25 -0.97 -10.86 5.07
N ARG A 26 -1.24 -12.07 4.57
CA ARG A 26 -0.20 -13.04 4.19
C ARG A 26 0.64 -12.53 3.02
N GLU A 27 -0.02 -12.07 1.95
CA GLU A 27 0.66 -11.55 0.77
C GLU A 27 1.47 -10.27 1.08
N LEU A 28 0.98 -9.41 1.99
CA LEU A 28 1.69 -8.21 2.45
C LEU A 28 3.01 -8.55 3.13
N ALA A 29 3.03 -9.52 4.04
CA ALA A 29 4.24 -9.92 4.75
C ALA A 29 5.34 -10.39 3.76
N ASP A 30 4.95 -11.10 2.70
CA ASP A 30 5.86 -11.53 1.65
C ASP A 30 6.33 -10.38 0.75
N ILE A 31 5.44 -9.46 0.40
CA ILE A 31 5.77 -8.25 -0.37
C ILE A 31 6.75 -7.37 0.41
N GLU A 32 6.49 -7.09 1.67
CA GLU A 32 7.37 -6.27 2.52
C GLU A 32 8.74 -6.92 2.69
N ARG A 33 8.79 -8.24 2.86
CA ARG A 33 10.04 -8.99 2.91
C ARG A 33 10.83 -8.88 1.61
N LYS A 34 10.17 -8.97 0.44
CA LYS A 34 10.81 -8.78 -0.86
C LYS A 34 11.29 -7.34 -1.04
N LEU A 35 10.45 -6.35 -0.75
CA LEU A 35 10.75 -4.92 -0.92
C LEU A 35 11.92 -4.44 -0.04
N LYS A 36 12.17 -5.05 1.13
CA LYS A 36 13.38 -4.80 1.95
C LYS A 36 14.70 -5.00 1.19
N GLY A 37 14.69 -5.72 0.06
CA GLY A 37 15.87 -5.99 -0.78
C GLY A 37 15.97 -5.19 -2.08
N TYR A 38 14.99 -4.35 -2.44
CA TYR A 38 14.96 -3.65 -3.73
C TYR A 38 15.24 -2.14 -3.62
N HIS A 39 15.81 -1.58 -4.69
CA HIS A 39 16.24 -0.19 -4.79
C HIS A 39 15.08 0.81 -4.62
N THR A 40 15.31 1.78 -3.75
CA THR A 40 14.44 2.93 -3.56
C THR A 40 14.49 3.87 -4.76
N VAL A 41 13.38 4.03 -5.48
CA VAL A 41 13.25 5.11 -6.47
C VAL A 41 12.67 6.31 -5.73
N TRP A 42 13.55 7.24 -5.37
CA TRP A 42 13.18 8.50 -4.73
C TRP A 42 12.61 9.45 -5.79
N GLN A 43 11.32 9.77 -5.72
CA GLN A 43 10.72 10.84 -6.53
C GLN A 43 10.41 12.03 -5.62
N HIS A 44 11.34 12.98 -5.55
CA HIS A 44 11.10 14.25 -4.86
C HIS A 44 10.08 15.09 -5.63
N THR A 45 8.87 15.22 -5.10
CA THR A 45 7.98 16.33 -5.46
C THR A 45 8.31 17.54 -4.59
N SER A 46 8.53 18.68 -5.24
CA SER A 46 9.15 19.91 -4.74
C SER A 46 8.23 20.79 -3.85
N THR A 47 7.47 20.16 -2.96
CA THR A 47 6.74 20.85 -1.90
C THR A 47 7.32 20.46 -0.55
N PRO A 48 7.84 21.40 0.27
CA PRO A 48 8.68 21.12 1.45
C PRO A 48 8.00 20.35 2.61
N GLN A 49 6.78 19.82 2.42
CA GLN A 49 5.94 19.25 3.47
C GLN A 49 5.41 17.84 3.16
N ALA A 50 5.54 17.35 1.91
CA ALA A 50 5.09 16.03 1.51
C ALA A 50 6.16 15.32 0.68
N HIS A 51 6.46 14.08 1.06
CA HIS A 51 7.46 13.23 0.44
C HIS A 51 6.78 11.99 -0.13
N ILE A 52 6.99 11.72 -1.42
CA ILE A 52 6.46 10.54 -2.10
C ILE A 52 7.63 9.63 -2.48
N GLN A 53 7.55 8.37 -2.09
CA GLN A 53 8.54 7.35 -2.42
C GLN A 53 7.84 6.19 -3.11
N THR A 54 8.31 5.78 -4.28
CA THR A 54 7.80 4.60 -4.97
C THR A 54 8.81 3.47 -4.92
N LEU A 55 8.35 2.29 -4.50
CA LEU A 55 9.08 1.03 -4.54
C LEU A 55 8.36 0.10 -5.52
N ARG A 56 9.10 -0.45 -6.49
CA ARG A 56 8.54 -1.36 -7.50
C ARG A 56 9.30 -2.69 -7.48
N TYR A 57 8.55 -3.78 -7.52
CA TYR A 57 9.05 -5.13 -7.70
C TYR A 57 8.27 -5.79 -8.83
N SER A 58 8.94 -6.38 -9.80
CA SER A 58 8.31 -7.10 -10.90
C SER A 58 8.93 -8.48 -11.08
N ASP A 59 8.09 -9.44 -11.45
CA ASP A 59 8.51 -10.77 -11.90
C ASP A 59 7.64 -11.22 -13.09
N ALA A 60 7.79 -12.46 -13.52
CA ALA A 60 7.03 -13.02 -14.65
C ALA A 60 5.50 -13.12 -14.41
N LYS A 61 5.03 -12.92 -13.18
CA LYS A 61 3.62 -13.06 -12.77
C LYS A 61 2.93 -11.73 -12.48
N GLY A 62 3.69 -10.64 -12.38
CA GLY A 62 3.11 -9.31 -12.27
C GLY A 62 4.06 -8.26 -11.73
N VAL A 63 3.48 -7.11 -11.45
CA VAL A 63 4.18 -5.96 -10.88
C VAL A 63 3.52 -5.59 -9.56
N VAL A 64 4.30 -5.56 -8.48
CA VAL A 64 3.92 -4.97 -7.20
C VAL A 64 4.53 -3.59 -7.09
N ARG A 65 3.72 -2.64 -6.62
CA ARG A 65 4.14 -1.27 -6.39
C ARG A 65 3.67 -0.82 -5.02
N LEU A 66 4.59 -0.29 -4.23
CA LEU A 66 4.32 0.41 -2.98
C LEU A 66 4.59 1.89 -3.20
N ILE A 67 3.60 2.73 -2.97
CA ILE A 67 3.75 4.19 -2.94
C ILE A 67 3.61 4.63 -1.49
N GLU A 68 4.67 5.20 -0.93
CA GLU A 68 4.67 5.77 0.42
C GLU A 68 4.54 7.29 0.32
N VAL A 69 3.55 7.84 1.01
CA VAL A 69 3.33 9.28 1.12
C VAL A 69 3.56 9.68 2.57
N SER A 70 4.64 10.41 2.81
CA SER A 70 4.99 10.92 4.14
C SER A 70 4.75 12.41 4.21
N MET A 71 3.99 12.87 5.19
CA MET A 71 3.85 14.28 5.51
C MET A 71 4.42 14.56 6.88
N THR A 72 5.30 15.55 6.96
CA THR A 72 5.86 16.01 8.24
C THR A 72 5.70 17.51 8.30
N ASN A 73 4.84 17.97 9.20
CA ASN A 73 4.77 19.38 9.59
C ASN A 73 4.80 19.47 11.13
N THR A 74 4.75 20.69 11.67
CA THR A 74 4.84 20.93 13.12
C THR A 74 3.68 20.33 13.94
N LYS A 75 2.60 19.87 13.30
CA LYS A 75 1.38 19.39 13.94
C LYS A 75 1.01 17.95 13.58
N GLU A 76 1.56 17.41 12.50
CA GLU A 76 1.17 16.13 11.94
C GLU A 76 2.40 15.39 11.42
N GLN A 77 2.55 14.15 11.88
CA GLN A 77 3.48 13.17 11.34
C GLN A 77 2.66 12.01 10.79
N ARG A 78 2.52 11.98 9.46
CA ARG A 78 1.71 11.00 8.76
C ARG A 78 2.57 10.22 7.78
N LYS A 79 2.38 8.91 7.74
CA LYS A 79 2.90 8.01 6.71
C LYS A 79 1.76 7.15 6.21
N ASP A 80 1.48 7.27 4.93
CA ASP A 80 0.55 6.42 4.22
C ASP A 80 1.30 5.51 3.27
N SER A 81 0.90 4.24 3.21
CA SER A 81 1.49 3.24 2.32
C SER A 81 0.38 2.63 1.47
N TYR A 82 0.46 2.81 0.16
CA TYR A 82 -0.48 2.30 -0.83
C TYR A 82 0.15 1.15 -1.60
N TYR A 83 -0.45 -0.03 -1.49
CA TYR A 83 0.06 -1.24 -2.12
C TYR A 83 -0.83 -1.59 -3.31
N PHE A 84 -0.17 -1.66 -4.45
CA PHE A 84 -0.77 -2.02 -5.72
C PHE A 84 -0.14 -3.29 -6.22
N ALA A 85 -0.93 -4.10 -6.91
CA ALA A 85 -0.37 -5.13 -7.74
C ALA A 85 -1.15 -5.23 -9.05
N ASN A 86 -0.41 -5.29 -10.16
CA ASN A 86 -0.92 -5.14 -11.52
C ASN A 86 -1.80 -3.88 -11.68
N GLN A 87 -1.40 -2.78 -11.04
CA GLN A 87 -2.12 -1.49 -10.99
C GLN A 87 -3.42 -1.49 -10.17
N GLU A 88 -3.82 -2.63 -9.60
CA GLU A 88 -4.97 -2.69 -8.70
C GLU A 88 -4.53 -2.41 -7.27
N LEU A 89 -5.23 -1.47 -6.61
CA LEU A 89 -5.06 -1.22 -5.19
C LEU A 89 -5.67 -2.39 -4.41
N PHE A 90 -4.88 -3.03 -3.56
CA PHE A 90 -5.35 -4.12 -2.71
C PHE A 90 -5.21 -3.83 -1.21
N PHE A 91 -4.33 -2.90 -0.82
CA PHE A 91 -4.15 -2.53 0.58
C PHE A 91 -3.67 -1.10 0.79
N VAL A 92 -4.14 -0.48 1.87
CA VAL A 92 -3.65 0.83 2.34
C VAL A 92 -3.43 0.79 3.84
N ALA A 93 -2.25 1.23 4.28
CA ALA A 93 -1.96 1.53 5.67
C ALA A 93 -1.86 3.05 5.86
N LEU A 94 -2.64 3.62 6.76
CA LEU A 94 -2.58 5.04 7.12
C LEU A 94 -2.10 5.14 8.57
N THR A 95 -0.91 5.72 8.77
CA THR A 95 -0.30 5.85 10.10
C THR A 95 -0.10 7.31 10.43
N HIS A 96 -0.83 7.80 11.43
CA HIS A 96 -0.61 9.09 12.05
C HIS A 96 0.10 8.85 13.37
N LYS A 97 1.24 9.49 13.60
CA LYS A 97 1.99 9.33 14.86
C LYS A 97 1.45 10.26 15.94
N GLN A 98 0.97 11.44 15.56
CA GLN A 98 0.44 12.46 16.46
C GLN A 98 -0.79 13.14 15.84
N PRO A 99 -2.01 12.86 16.35
CA PRO A 99 -2.34 11.82 17.33
C PRO A 99 -2.03 10.41 16.77
N THR A 100 -1.80 9.43 17.66
CA THR A 100 -1.53 8.06 17.23
C THR A 100 -2.79 7.44 16.64
N GLN A 101 -2.77 7.19 15.33
CA GLN A 101 -3.84 6.51 14.62
C GLN A 101 -3.23 5.54 13.60
N VAL A 102 -3.73 4.31 13.58
CA VAL A 102 -3.32 3.28 12.62
C VAL A 102 -4.58 2.73 11.97
N GLN A 103 -4.71 2.95 10.66
CA GLN A 103 -5.79 2.40 9.86
C GLN A 103 -5.25 1.41 8.84
N LYS A 104 -5.97 0.30 8.68
CA LYS A 104 -5.75 -0.69 7.62
C LYS A 104 -7.00 -0.79 6.76
N LEU A 105 -6.86 -0.64 5.46
CA LEU A 105 -7.96 -0.67 4.51
C LEU A 105 -7.65 -1.72 3.44
N TYR A 106 -8.57 -2.65 3.25
CA TYR A 106 -8.42 -3.81 2.38
C TYR A 106 -9.32 -3.66 1.15
N PHE A 107 -8.78 -3.93 -0.02
CA PHE A 107 -9.47 -3.77 -1.30
C PHE A 107 -9.44 -5.05 -2.13
N ILE A 108 -10.58 -5.40 -2.71
CA ILE A 108 -10.74 -6.52 -3.65
C ILE A 108 -11.49 -5.97 -4.87
N HIS A 109 -10.96 -6.19 -6.08
CA HIS A 109 -11.54 -5.69 -7.33
C HIS A 109 -11.95 -4.20 -7.28
N HIS A 110 -11.07 -3.35 -6.75
CA HIS A 110 -11.34 -1.92 -6.54
C HIS A 110 -12.50 -1.59 -5.60
N GLN A 111 -12.91 -2.49 -4.71
CA GLN A 111 -13.90 -2.23 -3.66
C GLN A 111 -13.26 -2.40 -2.29
N MET A 112 -13.48 -1.43 -1.39
CA MET A 112 -13.04 -1.58 -0.01
C MET A 112 -13.95 -2.61 0.67
N VAL A 113 -13.37 -3.71 1.14
CA VAL A 113 -14.11 -4.80 1.78
C VAL A 113 -14.01 -4.77 3.30
N GLU A 114 -12.92 -4.20 3.82
CA GLU A 114 -12.70 -4.08 5.25
C GLU A 114 -11.88 -2.82 5.57
N TRP A 115 -12.22 -2.20 6.71
CA TRP A 115 -11.47 -1.10 7.28
C TRP A 115 -11.36 -1.30 8.78
N ILE A 116 -10.12 -1.38 9.25
CA ILE A 116 -9.76 -1.42 10.66
C ILE A 116 -9.20 -0.06 11.06
N ASP A 117 -9.78 0.60 12.07
CA ASP A 117 -9.27 1.84 12.67
C ASP A 117 -8.88 1.57 14.13
N ASN A 118 -7.59 1.73 14.45
CA ASN A 118 -7.04 1.46 15.78
C ASN A 118 -7.42 0.07 16.33
N GLY A 119 -7.39 -0.95 15.47
CA GLY A 119 -7.71 -2.33 15.82
C GLY A 119 -9.21 -2.66 15.84
N LYS A 120 -10.09 -1.72 15.51
CA LYS A 120 -11.55 -1.94 15.46
C LYS A 120 -12.06 -1.91 14.03
N ALA A 121 -12.82 -2.93 13.64
CA ALA A 121 -13.50 -2.95 12.35
C ALA A 121 -14.58 -1.86 12.30
N ILE A 122 -14.63 -1.13 11.19
CA ILE A 122 -15.68 -0.16 10.90
C ILE A 122 -16.80 -0.84 10.11
N ASP A 123 -18.05 -0.52 10.43
CA ASP A 123 -19.22 -1.05 9.73
C ASP A 123 -19.18 -0.71 8.24
N SER A 124 -19.13 -1.76 7.41
CA SER A 124 -19.07 -1.69 5.94
C SER A 124 -20.34 -1.10 5.31
N LYS A 125 -21.46 -1.06 6.05
CA LYS A 125 -22.72 -0.45 5.60
C LYS A 125 -22.85 1.02 6.00
N SER A 126 -21.89 1.55 6.76
CA SER A 126 -21.95 2.93 7.22
C SER A 126 -21.62 3.91 6.08
N LYS A 127 -22.24 5.09 6.11
CA LYS A 127 -21.89 6.20 5.21
C LYS A 127 -20.42 6.61 5.35
N LEU A 128 -19.87 6.48 6.56
CA LEU A 128 -18.46 6.78 6.84
C LEU A 128 -17.52 5.87 6.05
N PHE A 129 -17.82 4.57 6.03
CA PHE A 129 -17.05 3.59 5.25
C PHE A 129 -17.12 3.89 3.75
N GLU A 130 -18.31 4.18 3.23
CA GLU A 130 -18.50 4.53 1.81
C GLU A 130 -17.69 5.78 1.42
N GLN A 131 -17.76 6.85 2.22
CA GLN A 131 -17.02 8.09 1.99
C GLN A 131 -15.51 7.86 2.03
N LYS A 132 -15.04 7.08 3.01
CA LYS A 132 -13.62 6.73 3.13
C LYS A 132 -13.13 5.92 1.92
N SER A 133 -13.90 4.92 1.48
CA SER A 133 -13.60 4.11 0.30
C SER A 133 -13.42 5.00 -0.94
N LYS A 134 -14.37 5.89 -1.21
CA LYS A 134 -14.31 6.80 -2.37
C LYS A 134 -13.10 7.72 -2.33
N ALA A 135 -12.82 8.32 -1.17
CA ALA A 135 -11.68 9.23 -1.01
C ALA A 135 -10.34 8.52 -1.25
N ILE A 136 -10.18 7.30 -0.72
CA ILE A 136 -8.95 6.52 -0.87
C ILE A 136 -8.76 6.05 -2.32
N GLN A 137 -9.83 5.61 -2.98
CA GLN A 137 -9.76 5.23 -4.39
C GLN A 137 -9.41 6.41 -5.29
N ALA A 138 -10.03 7.57 -5.09
CA ALA A 138 -9.73 8.78 -5.86
C ALA A 138 -8.26 9.19 -5.70
N PHE A 139 -7.73 9.15 -4.46
CA PHE A 139 -6.33 9.47 -4.22
C PHE A 139 -5.37 8.41 -4.77
N ALA A 140 -5.71 7.12 -4.67
CA ALA A 140 -4.92 6.05 -5.28
C ALA A 140 -4.80 6.22 -6.80
N GLN A 141 -5.90 6.58 -7.49
CA GLN A 141 -5.86 6.89 -8.92
C GLN A 141 -4.96 8.10 -9.24
N PHE A 142 -5.02 9.15 -8.42
CA PHE A 142 -4.09 10.28 -8.55
C PHE A 142 -2.62 9.84 -8.42
N LEU A 143 -2.30 8.97 -7.45
CA LEU A 143 -0.94 8.45 -7.27
C LEU A 143 -0.47 7.65 -8.50
N ILE A 144 -1.33 6.82 -9.08
CA ILE A 144 -1.02 6.07 -10.31
C ILE A 144 -0.69 7.01 -11.48
N GLN A 145 -1.38 8.15 -11.59
CA GLN A 145 -1.17 9.12 -12.69
C GLN A 145 0.10 9.98 -12.52
N LYS A 146 0.63 10.08 -11.30
CA LYS A 146 1.81 10.92 -10.98
C LYS A 146 3.13 10.14 -10.95
N ASP A 147 3.04 8.81 -10.91
CA ASP A 147 4.15 7.85 -10.88
C ASP A 147 4.71 7.53 -12.28
#